data_AF-A0A1M5ESK0-F1
#
_entry.id   AF-A0A1M5ESK0-F1
#
_cell.length_a   1.000
_cell.length_b   1.000
_cell.length_c   1.000
_cell.angle_alpha   90.00
_cell.angle_beta   90.00
_cell.angle_gamma   90.00
#
_symmetry.space_group_name_H-M   'P 1'
#
loop_
_entity.id
_entity.type
_entity.pdbx_description
1 polymer ?
#
loop_
_entity_poly.entity_id
_entity_poly.type
_entity_poly.pdbx_seq_one_letter_code
_entity_poly.pdbx_strand_id
1 'polypeptide(L)'
;MAEEQRVYLDDIYANEQCQGSVFRAVVMMAQEARFVNKQATQGYITLTKKPTTIAMYKFKEGKLSISDKKANDQAEAVAVAEPEMTSENVAQVSAAADDAFGA
;
A
#
# COMPACT_ATOMS: atom_id res chain seq x y z
N MET A 1 5.67 -15.27 -25.58
CA MET A 1 4.50 -14.38 -25.71
C MET A 1 3.77 -14.42 -24.38
N ALA A 2 3.57 -13.28 -23.71
CA ALA A 2 2.86 -13.28 -22.43
C ALA A 2 1.41 -13.69 -22.70
N GLU A 3 1.04 -14.90 -22.29
CA GLU A 3 -0.31 -15.43 -22.47
C GLU A 3 -1.34 -14.41 -22.00
N GLU A 4 -2.39 -14.22 -22.79
CA GLU A 4 -3.50 -13.36 -22.45
C GLU A 4 -4.27 -14.01 -21.28
N GLN A 5 -3.75 -13.84 -20.05
CA GLN A 5 -4.35 -14.39 -18.84
C GLN A 5 -5.67 -13.67 -18.58
N ARG A 6 -6.75 -14.28 -19.05
CA ARG A 6 -8.12 -13.91 -18.70
C ARG A 6 -8.47 -14.48 -17.34
N VAL A 7 -9.26 -13.73 -16.59
CA VAL A 7 -9.86 -14.15 -15.32
C VAL A 7 -11.27 -14.61 -15.63
N TYR A 8 -11.57 -15.86 -15.31
CA TYR A 8 -12.90 -16.44 -15.44
C TYR A 8 -13.65 -16.41 -14.11
N LEU A 9 -14.97 -16.58 -14.17
CA LEU A 9 -15.81 -16.64 -12.96
C LEU A 9 -15.39 -17.78 -12.04
N ASP A 10 -15.01 -18.94 -12.60
CA ASP A 10 -14.54 -20.09 -11.84
C ASP A 10 -13.25 -19.78 -11.06
N ASP A 11 -12.34 -18.98 -11.64
CA ASP A 11 -11.11 -18.52 -10.96
C ASP A 11 -11.45 -17.66 -9.72
N ILE A 12 -12.55 -16.91 -9.77
CA ILE A 12 -13.01 -16.07 -8.67
C ILE A 12 -13.66 -16.91 -7.58
N TYR A 13 -14.48 -17.88 -7.96
CA TYR A 13 -15.14 -18.77 -6.99
C TYR A 13 -14.15 -19.70 -6.29
N ALA A 14 -13.11 -20.14 -6.98
CA ALA A 14 -12.05 -20.98 -6.43
C ALA A 14 -11.09 -20.23 -5.50
N ASN A 15 -11.07 -18.90 -5.54
CA ASN A 15 -10.11 -18.10 -4.77
C ASN A 15 -10.63 -17.79 -3.35
N GLU A 16 -9.97 -18.40 -2.37
CA GLU A 16 -10.27 -18.25 -0.94
C GLU A 16 -10.15 -16.80 -0.46
N GLN A 17 -9.26 -15.99 -1.06
CA GLN A 17 -9.00 -14.59 -0.66
C GLN A 17 -10.21 -13.68 -0.88
N CYS A 18 -11.02 -13.98 -1.90
CA CYS A 18 -12.27 -13.28 -2.17
C CYS A 18 -13.50 -13.99 -1.60
N GLN A 19 -13.33 -15.07 -0.82
CA GLN A 19 -14.42 -15.81 -0.17
C GLN A 19 -15.53 -16.21 -1.15
N GLY A 20 -15.16 -16.55 -2.40
CA GLY A 20 -16.11 -16.85 -3.48
C GLY A 20 -17.02 -15.68 -3.91
N SER A 21 -16.75 -14.45 -3.49
CA SER A 21 -17.54 -13.27 -3.84
C SER A 21 -16.95 -12.53 -5.03
N VAL A 22 -17.73 -12.44 -6.12
CA VAL A 22 -17.37 -11.69 -7.33
C VAL A 22 -17.17 -10.21 -7.02
N PHE A 23 -18.02 -9.63 -6.17
CA PHE A 23 -17.88 -8.23 -5.77
C PHE A 23 -16.57 -7.98 -5.01
N ARG A 24 -16.20 -8.90 -4.11
CA ARG A 24 -14.94 -8.82 -3.36
C ARG A 24 -13.73 -8.90 -4.30
N ALA A 25 -13.76 -9.82 -5.27
CA ALA A 25 -12.71 -9.94 -6.28
C ALA A 25 -12.56 -8.67 -7.14
N VAL A 26 -13.67 -8.07 -7.58
CA VAL A 26 -13.66 -6.80 -8.34
C VAL A 26 -13.07 -5.67 -7.50
N VAL A 27 -13.47 -5.56 -6.22
CA VAL A 27 -12.93 -4.54 -5.31
C VAL A 27 -11.42 -4.73 -5.11
N MET A 28 -10.94 -5.95 -4.90
CA MET A 28 -9.50 -6.26 -4.77
C MET A 28 -8.73 -5.82 -6.01
N MET A 29 -9.17 -6.25 -7.20
CA MET A 29 -8.50 -5.91 -8.45
C MET A 29 -8.52 -4.40 -8.71
N ALA A 30 -9.62 -3.71 -8.38
CA ALA A 30 -9.74 -2.27 -8.55
C ALA A 30 -8.82 -1.49 -7.59
N GLN A 31 -8.69 -1.92 -6.34
CA GLN A 31 -7.79 -1.31 -5.36
C GLN A 31 -6.33 -1.47 -5.79
N GLU A 32 -5.95 -2.68 -6.21
CA GLU A 32 -4.60 -2.93 -6.71
C GLU A 32 -4.29 -2.10 -7.96
N ALA A 33 -5.23 -2.02 -8.92
CA ALA A 33 -5.05 -1.23 -10.12
C ALA A 33 -4.84 0.26 -9.80
N ARG A 34 -5.56 0.79 -8.79
CA ARG A 34 -5.36 2.17 -8.31
C ARG A 34 -3.99 2.36 -7.68
N PHE A 35 -3.54 1.40 -6.86
CA PHE A 35 -2.22 1.42 -6.27
C PHE A 35 -1.12 1.44 -7.33
N VAL A 36 -1.15 0.49 -8.27
CA VAL A 36 -0.21 0.42 -9.40
C VAL A 36 -0.20 1.71 -10.21
N ASN A 37 -1.38 2.27 -10.52
CA ASN A 37 -1.46 3.52 -11.26
C ASN A 37 -0.85 4.69 -10.49
N LYS A 38 -1.05 4.76 -9.17
CA LYS A 38 -0.47 5.80 -8.32
C LYS A 38 1.06 5.71 -8.28
N GLN A 39 1.61 4.50 -8.11
CA GLN A 39 3.05 4.25 -8.13
C GLN A 39 3.69 4.65 -9.47
N ALA A 40 2.99 4.39 -10.57
CA ALA A 40 3.45 4.77 -11.91
C ALA A 40 3.46 6.29 -12.12
N THR A 41 2.39 6.97 -11.72
CA THR A 41 2.29 8.43 -11.79
C THR A 41 3.35 9.13 -10.94
N GLN A 42 3.74 8.52 -9.81
CA GLN A 42 4.81 9.01 -8.95
C GLN A 42 6.22 8.69 -9.48
N GLY A 43 6.34 7.93 -10.57
CA GLY A 43 7.61 7.58 -11.20
C GLY A 43 8.35 6.41 -10.54
N TYR A 44 7.76 5.73 -9.56
CA TYR A 44 8.39 4.58 -8.90
C TYR A 44 8.44 3.33 -9.77
N ILE A 45 7.49 3.17 -10.68
CA ILE A 45 7.41 2.03 -11.62
C ILE A 45 7.09 2.49 -13.03
N THR A 46 7.66 1.82 -14.03
CA THR A 46 7.27 2.00 -15.43
C THR A 46 6.23 0.94 -15.81
N LEU A 47 5.07 1.36 -16.30
CA LEU A 47 4.01 0.44 -16.70
C LEU A 47 4.27 -0.09 -18.11
N THR A 48 4.30 -1.41 -18.24
CA THR A 48 4.35 -2.10 -19.55
C THR A 48 2.96 -2.48 -20.06
N LYS A 49 1.96 -2.51 -19.18
CA LYS A 49 0.57 -2.90 -19.44
C LYS A 49 -0.39 -2.01 -18.66
N LYS A 50 -1.68 -2.04 -19.01
CA LYS A 50 -2.73 -1.31 -18.29
C LYS A 50 -2.76 -1.75 -16.81
N PRO A 51 -2.95 -0.84 -15.84
CA PRO A 51 -2.95 -1.17 -14.41
C PRO A 51 -3.94 -2.27 -14.03
N THR A 52 -5.13 -2.27 -14.64
CA THR A 52 -6.15 -3.30 -14.42
C THR A 52 -5.71 -4.67 -14.92
N THR A 53 -5.01 -4.73 -16.06
CA THR A 53 -4.44 -5.98 -16.57
C THR A 53 -3.38 -6.54 -15.62
N ILE A 54 -2.53 -5.67 -15.06
CA ILE A 54 -1.52 -6.07 -14.05
C ILE A 54 -2.21 -6.60 -12.79
N ALA A 55 -3.26 -5.92 -12.33
CA ALA A 55 -4.04 -6.36 -11.17
C ALA A 55 -4.73 -7.71 -11.40
N MET A 56 -5.28 -7.96 -12.60
CA MET A 56 -5.88 -9.25 -12.95
C MET A 56 -4.84 -10.39 -12.93
N TYR A 57 -3.61 -10.14 -13.40
CA TYR A 57 -2.55 -11.14 -13.30
C TYR A 57 -2.16 -11.42 -11.85
N LYS A 58 -1.98 -10.38 -11.03
CA LYS A 58 -1.69 -10.55 -9.60
C LYS A 58 -2.80 -11.32 -8.87
N PHE A 59 -4.06 -11.08 -9.25
CA PHE A 59 -5.20 -11.82 -8.71
C PHE A 59 -5.10 -13.31 -9.05
N LYS A 60 -4.84 -13.65 -10.33
CA LYS A 60 -4.74 -15.03 -10.80
C LYS A 60 -3.54 -15.79 -10.21
N GLU A 61 -2.44 -15.08 -9.95
CA GLU A 61 -1.25 -15.62 -9.29
C GLU A 61 -1.41 -15.76 -7.77
N GLY A 62 -2.57 -15.41 -7.20
CA GLY A 62 -2.81 -15.49 -5.76
C GLY A 62 -1.99 -14.48 -4.93
N LYS A 63 -1.51 -13.40 -5.56
CA LYS A 63 -0.66 -12.38 -4.93
C LYS A 63 -1.45 -11.23 -4.29
N LEU A 64 -2.78 -11.28 -4.34
CA LEU A 64 -3.65 -10.28 -3.72
C LEU A 64 -4.38 -10.91 -2.54
N SER A 65 -4.34 -10.22 -1.41
CA SER A 65 -5.05 -10.60 -0.18
C SER A 65 -5.75 -9.38 0.42
N ILE A 66 -6.92 -9.56 1.02
CA ILE A 66 -7.57 -8.52 1.82
C ILE A 66 -7.23 -8.78 3.29
N SER A 67 -6.58 -7.81 3.91
CA SER A 67 -6.54 -7.69 5.37
C SER A 67 -7.78 -6.96 5.85
N ASP A 68 -8.52 -7.55 6.79
CA ASP A 68 -9.62 -6.85 7.45
C ASP A 68 -9.08 -5.64 8.22
N LYS A 69 -9.76 -4.49 8.08
CA LYS A 69 -9.33 -3.18 8.58
C LYS A 69 -8.92 -3.16 10.06
N LYS A 70 -9.44 -4.09 10.88
CA LYS A 70 -9.04 -4.26 12.29
C LYS A 70 -7.55 -4.59 12.50
N ALA A 71 -6.84 -5.09 11.48
CA ALA A 71 -5.42 -5.40 11.57
C ALA A 71 -4.50 -4.28 11.05
N ASN A 72 -5.03 -3.27 10.33
CA ASN A 72 -4.21 -2.30 9.61
C ASN A 72 -3.96 -0.98 10.36
N ASP A 73 -4.70 -0.69 11.43
CA ASP A 73 -4.48 0.51 12.26
C ASP A 73 -3.11 0.50 12.98
N GLN A 74 -2.41 -0.66 13.02
CA GLN A 74 -1.05 -0.75 13.57
C GLN A 74 0.06 -0.49 12.53
N ALA A 75 -0.22 -0.59 11.22
CA ALA A 75 0.80 -0.42 10.17
C ALA A 75 0.91 1.02 9.66
N GLU A 76 -0.19 1.79 9.68
CA GLU A 76 -0.17 3.22 9.30
C GLU A 76 0.32 4.15 10.44
N ALA A 77 0.38 3.66 11.69
CA ALA A 77 0.83 4.45 12.85
C ALA A 77 2.35 4.69 12.91
N VAL A 78 3.16 4.10 12.02
CA VAL A 78 4.62 4.24 12.05
C VAL A 78 5.13 5.39 11.16
N ALA A 79 4.25 6.10 10.44
CA ALA A 79 4.67 7.09 9.45
C ALA A 79 4.50 8.57 9.85
N VAL A 80 4.04 8.90 11.07
CA VAL A 80 4.02 10.29 11.56
C VAL A 80 4.32 10.32 13.06
N ALA A 81 5.58 10.07 13.44
CA ALA A 81 6.09 10.59 14.70
C ALA A 81 6.61 12.01 14.43
N GLU A 82 5.71 12.99 14.44
CA GLU A 82 6.14 14.36 14.71
C GLU A 82 6.69 14.37 16.15
N PRO A 83 7.95 14.75 16.40
CA PRO A 83 8.43 14.85 17.77
C PRO A 83 7.66 16.00 18.45
N GLU A 84 6.74 15.65 19.34
CA GLU A 84 6.11 16.63 20.22
C GLU A 84 7.20 17.32 21.05
N MET A 85 7.28 18.64 20.92
CA MET A 85 8.17 19.50 21.71
C MET A 85 7.67 19.55 23.15
N THR A 86 8.03 18.55 23.94
CA THR A 86 7.87 18.57 25.40
C THR A 86 8.84 19.58 26.02
N SER A 87 8.45 20.20 27.14
CA SER A 87 9.26 21.21 27.84
C SER A 87 10.66 20.72 28.24
N GLU A 88 10.85 19.40 28.36
CA GLU A 88 12.14 18.77 28.64
C GLU A 88 13.07 18.75 27.42
N ASN A 89 12.54 18.58 26.21
CA ASN A 89 13.32 18.63 24.97
C ASN A 89 13.73 20.06 24.62
N VAL A 90 12.91 21.07 24.95
CA VAL A 90 13.26 22.48 24.74
C VAL A 90 14.53 22.85 25.51
N ALA A 91 14.66 22.41 26.77
CA ALA A 91 15.82 22.70 27.61
C ALA A 91 17.12 22.05 27.10
N GLN A 92 17.03 20.86 26.50
CA GLN A 92 18.19 20.18 25.92
C GLN A 92 18.64 20.83 24.61
N VAL A 93 17.69 21.30 23.78
CA VAL A 93 18.01 21.99 22.52
C VAL A 93 18.58 23.38 22.77
N SER A 94 18.07 24.13 23.76
CA SER A 94 18.63 25.45 24.10
C SER A 94 20.03 25.34 24.71
N ALA A 95 20.29 24.36 25.58
CA ALA A 95 21.64 24.12 26.10
C ALA A 95 22.64 23.72 25.00
N ALA A 96 22.21 22.90 24.03
CA ALA A 96 23.05 22.51 22.89
C ALA A 96 23.29 23.66 21.91
N ALA A 97 22.35 24.62 21.79
CA ALA A 97 22.51 25.80 20.94
C ALA A 97 23.50 26.82 21.54
N ASP A 98 23.48 27.02 22.86
CA ASP A 98 24.45 27.89 23.56
C ASP A 98 25.89 27.36 23.45
N ASP A 99 26.09 26.03 23.52
CA ASP A 99 27.41 25.40 23.34
C ASP A 99 27.93 25.49 21.89
N ALA A 100 27.03 25.55 20.89
CA ALA A 100 27.40 25.59 19.48
C ALA A 100 27.69 27.01 18.96
N PHE A 101 27.08 28.04 19.54
CA PHE A 101 27.24 29.43 19.09
C PHE A 101 28.03 30.32 20.04
N GLY A 102 28.22 29.92 21.31
CA GLY A 102 29.00 30.68 22.29
C GLY A 102 28.35 32.02 22.67
N ALA A 103 28.31 32.32 23.96
CA ALA A 103 27.88 33.63 24.46
C ALA A 103 28.83 34.77 24.03
#